data_AF-A0A968TUL3-F1
#
_entry.id   AF-A0A968TUL3-F1
#
_cell.length_a   1.000
_cell.length_b   1.000
_cell.length_c   1.000
_cell.angle_alpha   90.00
_cell.angle_beta   90.00
_cell.angle_gamma   90.00
#
_symmetry.space_group_name_H-M   'P 1'
#
loop_
_entity.id
_entity.type
_entity.pdbx_description
1 polymer ?
#
loop_
_entity_poly.entity_id
_entity_poly.type
_entity_poly.pdbx_seq_one_letter_code
_entity_poly.pdbx_strand_id
1 'polypeptide(L)'
;MFYAYCNLHGVRPEDVAFGFHAIVTDSLIEGPYGLNGGGDGLTARFLARIRELGGEVLTRKRVTSLKVENRQIREVLTADGDSFRGEWVISSLHPKATMRLLSDDSIFPPVFKDRLGRIKESSGIFGLYVACDEQPELRPDTNSYFFRSNDPRAMFAAFNPEEPPPVVFLSSPKRRWCGNESTFPLSLHSPCAYEWFIPYAGETYGHRSQGYQKLKDSLARSLLDTVSLYAPDLPGKIRRRTSSTPLTHLHFNGSEEGSSYGIYHSIQNTGARAAVGPR
;
A
#
# COMPACT_ATOMS: atom_id res chain seq x y z
N MET A 1 10.84 -6.68 -19.81
CA MET A 1 9.37 -6.64 -19.62
C MET A 1 8.93 -7.48 -18.41
N PHE A 2 9.30 -8.77 -18.31
CA PHE A 2 8.92 -9.64 -17.17
C PHE A 2 9.25 -9.06 -15.78
N TYR A 3 10.47 -8.53 -15.60
CA TYR A 3 10.89 -7.89 -14.35
C TYR A 3 10.16 -6.57 -14.00
N ALA A 4 9.41 -5.97 -14.92
CA ALA A 4 8.65 -4.74 -14.63
C ALA A 4 7.60 -4.96 -13.54
N TYR A 5 7.09 -6.19 -13.44
CA TYR A 5 6.09 -6.60 -12.46
C TYR A 5 6.65 -6.79 -11.05
N CYS A 6 7.97 -6.69 -10.86
CA CYS A 6 8.58 -6.60 -9.53
C CYS A 6 8.02 -5.45 -8.68
N ASN A 7 7.61 -4.35 -9.31
CA ASN A 7 6.93 -3.23 -8.62
C ASN A 7 5.55 -3.61 -8.03
N LEU A 8 4.92 -4.68 -8.53
CA LEU A 8 3.58 -5.10 -8.10
C LEU A 8 3.59 -5.98 -6.84
N HIS A 9 4.77 -6.27 -6.33
CA HIS A 9 4.96 -6.94 -5.05
C HIS A 9 6.11 -6.33 -4.23
N GLY A 10 6.66 -5.19 -4.68
CA GLY A 10 7.60 -4.38 -3.91
C GLY A 10 8.96 -5.01 -3.64
N VAL A 11 9.41 -5.95 -4.49
CA VAL A 11 10.69 -6.67 -4.31
C VAL A 11 11.57 -6.50 -5.54
N ARG A 12 12.86 -6.29 -5.33
CA ARG A 12 13.82 -6.17 -6.43
C ARG A 12 13.94 -7.48 -7.23
N PRO A 13 14.24 -7.41 -8.54
CA PRO A 13 14.45 -8.58 -9.38
C PRO A 13 15.43 -9.61 -8.83
N GLU A 14 16.52 -9.16 -8.20
CA GLU A 14 17.55 -10.02 -7.61
C GLU A 14 17.12 -10.72 -6.31
N ASP A 15 16.10 -10.20 -5.62
CA ASP A 15 15.70 -10.64 -4.29
C ASP A 15 14.43 -11.51 -4.31
N VAL A 16 13.64 -11.46 -5.38
CA VAL A 16 12.34 -12.13 -5.45
C VAL A 16 12.46 -13.62 -5.75
N ALA A 17 11.65 -14.43 -5.08
CA ALA A 17 11.54 -15.85 -5.42
C ALA A 17 10.82 -16.01 -6.77
N PHE A 18 11.41 -16.76 -7.70
CA PHE A 18 10.85 -16.96 -9.05
C PHE A 18 9.39 -17.41 -9.04
N GLY A 19 9.04 -18.39 -8.18
CA GLY A 19 7.66 -18.89 -8.08
C GLY A 19 6.65 -17.82 -7.64
N PHE A 20 7.04 -16.96 -6.69
CA PHE A 20 6.18 -15.86 -6.26
C PHE A 20 6.00 -14.81 -7.38
N HIS A 21 7.08 -14.45 -8.06
CA HIS A 21 7.03 -13.56 -9.21
C HIS A 21 6.19 -14.12 -10.37
N ALA A 22 6.28 -15.42 -10.63
CA ALA A 22 5.50 -16.10 -11.66
C ALA A 22 3.99 -16.04 -11.36
N ILE A 23 3.57 -16.32 -10.12
CA ILE A 23 2.14 -16.24 -9.71
C ILE A 23 1.59 -14.83 -9.91
N VAL A 24 2.34 -13.79 -9.50
CA VAL A 24 1.91 -12.40 -9.69
C VAL A 24 1.81 -12.07 -11.17
N THR A 25 2.79 -12.49 -11.97
CA THR A 25 2.81 -12.19 -13.41
C THR A 25 1.71 -12.91 -14.18
N ASP A 26 1.44 -14.16 -13.84
CA ASP A 26 0.36 -14.96 -14.42
C ASP A 26 -0.99 -14.26 -14.31
N SER A 27 -1.30 -13.71 -13.13
CA SER A 27 -2.54 -12.95 -12.91
C SER A 27 -2.70 -11.72 -13.82
N LEU A 28 -1.59 -11.15 -14.30
CA LEU A 28 -1.60 -9.99 -15.20
C LEU A 28 -1.72 -10.40 -16.67
N ILE A 29 -1.24 -11.61 -17.01
CA ILE A 29 -1.39 -12.20 -18.33
C ILE A 29 -2.87 -12.55 -18.57
N GLU A 30 -3.54 -13.12 -17.56
CA GLU A 30 -4.98 -13.40 -17.59
C GLU A 30 -5.86 -12.14 -17.68
N GLY A 31 -5.28 -10.99 -17.36
CA GLY A 31 -5.83 -9.67 -17.63
C GLY A 31 -6.40 -8.93 -16.42
N PRO A 32 -6.52 -7.60 -16.49
CA PRO A 32 -7.05 -6.79 -15.40
C PRO A 32 -8.58 -6.81 -15.36
N TYR A 33 -9.14 -7.08 -14.19
CA TYR A 33 -10.60 -7.03 -13.95
C TYR A 33 -10.97 -5.83 -13.08
N GLY A 34 -12.03 -5.12 -13.47
CA GLY A 34 -12.66 -4.09 -12.65
C GLY A 34 -13.87 -4.64 -11.91
N LEU A 35 -14.10 -4.18 -10.68
CA LEU A 35 -15.30 -4.51 -9.92
C LEU A 35 -16.33 -3.39 -10.07
N ASN A 36 -17.57 -3.74 -10.40
CA ASN A 36 -18.68 -2.80 -10.34
C ASN A 36 -18.84 -2.30 -8.90
N GLY A 37 -18.82 -0.98 -8.71
CA GLY A 37 -18.77 -0.36 -7.37
C GLY A 37 -17.37 -0.28 -6.75
N GLY A 38 -16.33 -0.68 -7.48
CA GLY A 38 -14.93 -0.59 -7.03
C GLY A 38 -14.64 -1.42 -5.78
N GLY A 39 -13.58 -1.05 -5.06
CA GLY A 39 -13.20 -1.69 -3.81
C GLY A 39 -14.27 -1.58 -2.72
N ASP A 40 -14.99 -0.45 -2.66
CA ASP A 40 -16.07 -0.23 -1.69
C ASP A 40 -17.23 -1.21 -1.91
N GLY A 41 -17.57 -1.51 -3.16
CA GLY A 41 -18.56 -2.52 -3.51
C GLY A 41 -18.21 -3.90 -2.97
N LEU A 42 -16.94 -4.30 -3.08
CA LEU A 42 -16.46 -5.57 -2.52
C LEU A 42 -16.51 -5.58 -0.99
N THR A 43 -16.00 -4.52 -0.35
CA THR A 43 -16.04 -4.36 1.11
C THR A 43 -17.46 -4.41 1.64
N ALA A 44 -18.41 -3.70 1.01
CA ALA A 44 -19.82 -3.71 1.41
C ALA A 44 -20.42 -5.12 1.36
N ARG A 45 -20.07 -5.93 0.36
CA ARG A 45 -20.52 -7.32 0.26
C ARG A 45 -19.95 -8.21 1.36
N PHE A 46 -18.66 -8.06 1.69
CA PHE A 46 -18.08 -8.79 2.83
C PHE A 46 -18.70 -8.39 4.15
N LEU A 47 -18.91 -7.10 4.40
CA LEU A 47 -19.56 -6.60 5.61
C LEU A 47 -20.99 -7.12 5.76
N ALA A 48 -21.75 -7.14 4.66
CA ALA A 48 -23.10 -7.71 4.66
C ALA A 48 -23.05 -9.21 4.99
N ARG A 49 -22.14 -9.96 4.37
CA ARG A 49 -22.03 -11.40 4.59
C ARG A 49 -21.61 -11.75 6.01
N ILE A 50 -20.69 -11.00 6.62
CA ILE A 50 -20.29 -11.18 8.02
C ILE A 50 -21.52 -11.03 8.93
N ARG A 51 -22.33 -9.98 8.72
CA ARG A 51 -23.53 -9.73 9.53
C ARG A 51 -24.63 -10.77 9.33
N GLU A 52 -24.85 -11.22 8.08
CA GLU A 52 -25.78 -12.31 7.78
C GLU A 52 -25.44 -13.61 8.52
N LEU A 53 -24.15 -13.87 8.72
CA LEU A 53 -23.64 -15.03 9.46
C LEU A 53 -23.61 -14.81 10.99
N GLY A 54 -24.17 -13.70 11.47
CA GLY A 54 -24.22 -13.36 12.90
C GLY A 54 -22.95 -12.70 13.45
N GLY A 55 -22.00 -12.33 12.59
CA GLY A 55 -20.78 -11.62 12.98
C GLY A 55 -20.99 -10.12 13.15
N GLU A 56 -20.18 -9.51 14.02
CA GLU A 56 -20.18 -8.07 14.26
C GLU A 56 -18.96 -7.39 13.63
N VAL A 57 -19.15 -6.15 13.16
CA VAL A 57 -18.06 -5.32 12.64
C VAL A 57 -18.06 -3.98 13.35
N LEU A 58 -17.05 -3.80 14.21
CA LEU A 58 -16.93 -2.62 15.06
C LEU A 58 -15.88 -1.66 14.50
N THR A 59 -16.33 -0.53 13.98
CA THR A 59 -15.44 0.56 13.53
C THR A 59 -15.07 1.49 14.68
N ARG A 60 -13.97 2.24 14.54
CA ARG A 60 -13.44 3.14 15.58
C ARG A 60 -13.08 2.43 16.90
N LYS A 61 -12.95 1.11 16.89
CA LYS A 61 -12.43 0.29 18.00
C LYS A 61 -10.94 0.03 17.82
N ARG A 62 -10.11 1.00 18.19
CA ARG A 62 -8.65 0.86 18.10
C ARG A 62 -8.15 -0.11 19.17
N VAL A 63 -7.63 -1.26 18.77
CA VAL A 63 -6.98 -2.21 19.67
C VAL A 63 -5.70 -1.60 20.25
N THR A 64 -5.47 -1.77 21.55
CA THR A 64 -4.31 -1.23 22.29
C THR A 64 -3.50 -2.30 23.00
N SER A 65 -4.08 -3.45 23.30
CA SER A 65 -3.36 -4.56 23.91
C SER A 65 -3.99 -5.92 23.58
N LEU A 66 -3.14 -6.93 23.41
CA LEU A 66 -3.48 -8.33 23.28
C LEU A 66 -2.98 -9.04 24.54
N LYS A 67 -3.90 -9.40 25.43
CA LYS A 67 -3.58 -10.03 26.71
C LYS A 67 -3.27 -11.50 26.52
N VAL A 68 -2.12 -11.88 27.06
CA VAL A 68 -1.58 -13.23 26.99
C VAL A 68 -1.70 -13.91 28.36
N GLU A 69 -2.28 -15.09 28.36
CA GLU A 69 -2.42 -15.96 29.53
C GLU A 69 -2.08 -17.40 29.11
N ASN A 70 -1.25 -18.10 29.89
CA ASN A 70 -0.87 -19.49 29.61
C ASN A 70 -0.39 -19.72 28.17
N ARG A 71 0.45 -18.80 27.66
CA ARG A 71 1.00 -18.79 26.30
C ARG A 71 -0.04 -18.65 25.16
N GLN A 72 -1.25 -18.16 25.47
CA GLN A 72 -2.30 -17.92 24.47
C GLN A 72 -2.86 -16.50 24.62
N ILE A 73 -3.24 -15.88 23.50
CA ILE A 73 -3.94 -14.60 23.53
C ILE A 73 -5.40 -14.88 23.92
N ARG A 74 -5.87 -14.29 25.01
CA ARG A 74 -7.22 -14.54 25.56
C ARG A 74 -8.15 -13.35 25.50
N GLU A 75 -7.60 -12.14 25.46
CA GLU A 75 -8.40 -10.92 25.53
C GLU A 75 -7.78 -9.80 24.69
N VAL A 76 -8.64 -9.07 23.99
CA VAL A 76 -8.30 -7.91 23.17
C VAL A 76 -8.84 -6.68 23.88
N LEU A 77 -7.97 -5.71 24.18
CA LEU A 77 -8.35 -4.44 24.80
C LEU A 77 -8.36 -3.34 23.75
N THR A 78 -9.35 -2.45 23.83
CA THR A 78 -9.48 -1.30 22.95
C THR A 78 -9.22 0.02 23.68
N ALA A 79 -8.94 1.07 22.91
CA ALA A 79 -8.62 2.40 23.41
C ALA A 79 -9.76 3.07 24.18
N ASP A 80 -11.00 2.69 23.91
CA ASP A 80 -12.21 3.17 24.60
C ASP A 80 -12.59 2.33 25.82
N GLY A 81 -11.76 1.35 26.19
CA GLY A 81 -11.89 0.60 27.45
C GLY A 81 -12.65 -0.72 27.34
N ASP A 82 -13.17 -1.09 26.16
CA ASP A 82 -13.80 -2.39 25.98
C ASP A 82 -12.77 -3.53 26.01
N SER A 83 -13.25 -4.71 26.40
CA SER A 83 -12.52 -5.96 26.29
C SER A 83 -13.32 -7.04 25.56
N PHE A 84 -12.64 -7.80 24.71
CA PHE A 84 -13.23 -8.89 23.94
C PHE A 84 -12.45 -10.17 24.21
N ARG A 85 -13.16 -11.24 24.58
CA ARG A 85 -12.58 -12.57 24.80
C ARG A 85 -12.99 -13.52 23.70
N GLY A 86 -12.08 -14.39 23.28
CA GLY A 86 -12.32 -15.36 22.22
C GLY A 86 -11.37 -16.54 22.30
N GLU A 87 -11.77 -17.65 21.69
CA GLU A 87 -10.91 -18.83 21.55
C GLU A 87 -9.76 -18.57 20.58
N TRP A 88 -10.06 -17.84 19.50
CA TRP A 88 -9.13 -17.52 18.43
C TRP A 88 -9.04 -16.00 18.24
N VAL A 89 -7.81 -15.51 18.08
CA VAL A 89 -7.54 -14.12 17.71
C VAL A 89 -6.77 -14.11 16.40
N ILE A 90 -7.40 -13.56 15.36
CA ILE A 90 -6.79 -13.42 14.03
C ILE A 90 -6.39 -11.95 13.87
N SER A 91 -5.09 -11.68 13.83
CA SER A 91 -4.59 -10.34 13.55
C SER A 91 -4.37 -10.16 12.06
N SER A 92 -5.07 -9.19 11.46
CA SER A 92 -4.81 -8.70 10.10
C SER A 92 -3.89 -7.47 10.09
N LEU A 93 -3.29 -7.12 11.23
CA LEU A 93 -2.35 -6.01 11.33
C LEU A 93 -0.98 -6.43 10.78
N HIS A 94 -0.13 -5.43 10.52
CA HIS A 94 1.28 -5.70 10.24
C HIS A 94 1.88 -6.59 11.35
N PRO A 95 2.67 -7.64 11.02
CA PRO A 95 3.22 -8.55 12.04
C PRO A 95 4.01 -7.83 13.15
N LYS A 96 4.82 -6.81 12.80
CA LYS A 96 5.51 -5.99 13.80
C LYS A 96 4.54 -5.19 14.68
N ALA A 97 3.46 -4.65 14.12
CA ALA A 97 2.44 -3.95 14.89
C ALA A 97 1.72 -4.91 15.86
N THR A 98 1.41 -6.13 15.42
CA THR A 98 0.82 -7.17 16.27
C THR A 98 1.72 -7.49 17.46
N MET A 99 3.03 -7.67 17.23
CA MET A 99 3.98 -7.96 18.30
C MET A 99 4.04 -6.85 19.36
N ARG A 100 3.93 -5.58 18.97
CA ARG A 100 3.92 -4.44 19.91
C ARG A 100 2.67 -4.40 20.81
N LEU A 101 1.58 -5.05 20.41
CA LEU A 101 0.34 -5.07 21.18
C LEU A 101 0.32 -6.18 22.23
N LEU A 102 1.17 -7.19 22.13
CA LEU A 102 1.22 -8.31 23.07
C LEU A 102 1.59 -7.82 24.46
N SER A 103 0.82 -8.20 25.48
CA SER A 103 1.19 -7.95 26.87
C SER A 103 2.38 -8.79 27.34
N ASP A 104 2.60 -9.93 26.68
CA ASP A 104 3.75 -10.80 26.88
C ASP A 104 4.15 -11.42 25.53
N ASP A 105 5.31 -11.04 25.03
CA ASP A 105 5.83 -11.52 23.75
C ASP A 105 6.64 -12.84 23.88
N SER A 106 6.79 -13.39 25.11
CA SER A 106 7.50 -14.65 25.40
C SER A 106 6.81 -15.90 24.86
N ILE A 107 5.56 -15.74 24.37
CA ILE A 107 4.86 -16.77 23.60
C ILE A 107 5.60 -17.12 22.32
N PHE A 108 6.37 -16.16 21.79
CA PHE A 108 7.23 -16.36 20.63
C PHE A 108 8.70 -16.55 21.04
N PRO A 109 9.43 -17.51 20.45
CA PRO A 109 10.85 -17.68 20.70
C PRO A 109 11.68 -16.44 20.37
N PRO A 110 12.78 -16.14 21.10
CA PRO A 110 13.64 -14.99 20.81
C PRO A 110 14.13 -14.92 19.37
N VAL A 111 14.47 -16.07 18.75
CA VAL A 111 14.90 -16.14 17.35
C VAL A 111 13.83 -15.69 16.37
N PHE A 112 12.55 -15.95 16.65
CA PHE A 112 11.45 -15.49 15.82
C PHE A 112 11.31 -13.97 15.91
N LYS A 113 11.40 -13.43 17.13
CA LYS A 113 11.30 -11.99 17.38
C LYS A 113 12.45 -11.21 16.74
N ASP A 114 13.68 -11.69 16.88
CA ASP A 114 14.86 -11.10 16.24
C ASP A 114 14.73 -11.14 14.71
N ARG A 115 14.34 -12.28 14.14
CA ARG A 115 14.09 -12.40 12.70
C ARG A 115 13.05 -11.39 12.23
N LEU A 116 11.89 -11.32 12.90
CA LEU A 116 10.82 -10.38 12.53
C LEU A 116 11.27 -8.92 12.66
N GLY A 117 12.03 -8.57 13.69
CA GLY A 117 12.55 -7.23 13.89
C GLY A 117 13.50 -6.77 12.77
N ARG A 118 14.27 -7.70 12.19
CA ARG A 118 15.24 -7.43 11.12
C ARG A 118 14.65 -7.42 9.72
N ILE A 119 13.44 -7.97 9.53
CA ILE A 119 12.79 -7.95 8.22
C ILE A 119 12.55 -6.49 7.82
N LYS A 120 13.08 -6.10 6.66
CA LYS A 120 12.82 -4.77 6.08
C LYS A 120 11.38 -4.66 5.62
N GLU A 121 10.86 -3.44 5.59
CA GLU A 121 9.59 -3.15 4.95
C GLU A 121 9.74 -3.07 3.43
N SER A 122 8.67 -3.35 2.70
CA SER A 122 8.56 -3.02 1.28
C SER A 122 8.46 -1.50 1.10
N SER A 123 8.76 -1.01 -0.11
CA SER A 123 8.73 0.43 -0.36
C SER A 123 7.35 1.02 -0.08
N GLY A 124 7.35 2.23 0.48
CA GLY A 124 6.15 3.05 0.53
C GLY A 124 5.67 3.48 -0.85
N ILE A 125 4.47 4.05 -0.90
CA ILE A 125 3.85 4.56 -2.13
C ILE A 125 3.40 6.00 -1.93
N PHE A 126 3.62 6.81 -2.95
CA PHE A 126 2.98 8.10 -3.09
C PHE A 126 1.83 7.93 -4.09
N GLY A 127 0.63 8.33 -3.69
CA GLY A 127 -0.56 8.32 -4.54
C GLY A 127 -1.00 9.73 -4.86
N LEU A 128 -1.26 10.01 -6.13
CA LEU A 128 -1.88 11.24 -6.60
C LEU A 128 -3.20 10.87 -7.27
N TYR A 129 -4.29 11.38 -6.73
CA TYR A 129 -5.65 11.14 -7.22
C TYR A 129 -6.16 12.44 -7.81
N VAL A 130 -6.56 12.41 -9.07
CA VAL A 130 -7.05 13.59 -9.79
C VAL A 130 -8.45 13.34 -10.36
N ALA A 131 -9.25 14.38 -10.41
CA ALA A 131 -10.51 14.41 -11.12
C ALA A 131 -10.41 15.45 -12.22
N CYS A 132 -10.58 15.00 -13.47
CA CYS A 132 -10.56 15.83 -14.65
C CYS A 132 -11.99 16.19 -15.09
N ASP A 133 -12.20 17.39 -15.63
CA ASP A 133 -13.52 17.78 -16.17
C ASP A 133 -13.84 17.07 -17.50
N GLU A 134 -12.79 16.65 -18.21
CA GLU A 134 -12.86 15.89 -19.46
C GLU A 134 -11.89 14.71 -19.42
N GLN A 135 -12.12 13.71 -20.28
CA GLN A 135 -11.14 12.65 -20.49
C GLN A 135 -9.86 13.24 -21.14
N PRO A 136 -8.67 13.07 -20.54
CA PRO A 136 -7.39 13.44 -21.17
C PRO A 136 -7.06 12.49 -22.33
N GLU A 137 -6.01 12.78 -23.10
CA GLU A 137 -5.49 11.94 -24.19
C GLU A 137 -4.84 10.64 -23.66
N LEU A 138 -5.63 9.83 -22.97
CA LEU A 138 -5.26 8.58 -22.33
C LEU A 138 -6.36 7.55 -22.56
N ARG A 139 -5.96 6.28 -22.58
CA ARG A 139 -6.87 5.14 -22.71
C ARG A 139 -7.43 4.72 -21.34
N PRO A 140 -8.73 4.91 -21.08
CA PRO A 140 -9.35 4.66 -19.76
C PRO A 140 -9.42 3.17 -19.42
N ASP A 141 -9.44 2.31 -20.44
CA ASP A 141 -9.48 0.86 -20.37
C ASP A 141 -8.10 0.23 -20.08
N THR A 142 -7.06 1.04 -19.92
CA THR A 142 -5.69 0.55 -19.75
C THR A 142 -5.07 0.95 -18.41
N ASN A 143 -4.10 0.15 -18.00
CA ASN A 143 -3.18 0.44 -16.92
C ASN A 143 -1.85 0.84 -17.56
N SER A 144 -1.40 2.07 -17.33
CA SER A 144 -0.17 2.60 -17.95
C SER A 144 0.98 2.59 -16.95
N TYR A 145 2.15 2.17 -17.41
CA TYR A 145 3.39 2.21 -16.64
C TYR A 145 4.41 3.04 -17.41
N PHE A 146 4.89 4.11 -16.77
CA PHE A 146 5.90 5.01 -17.33
C PHE A 146 7.22 4.71 -16.63
N PHE A 147 8.17 4.13 -17.35
CA PHE A 147 9.48 3.78 -16.81
C PHE A 147 10.51 4.83 -17.22
N ARG A 148 11.34 5.26 -16.26
CA ARG A 148 12.47 6.16 -16.53
C ARG A 148 13.60 5.46 -17.31
N SER A 149 13.70 4.14 -17.20
CA SER A 149 14.74 3.33 -17.83
C SER A 149 14.20 1.95 -18.20
N ASN A 150 14.82 1.34 -19.23
CA ASN A 150 14.55 -0.03 -19.63
C ASN A 150 15.27 -1.06 -18.73
N ASP A 151 16.18 -0.63 -17.86
CA ASP A 151 16.81 -1.50 -16.86
C ASP A 151 15.84 -1.74 -15.68
N PRO A 152 15.40 -2.99 -15.44
CA PRO A 152 14.51 -3.30 -14.32
C PRO A 152 15.09 -2.96 -12.95
N ARG A 153 16.42 -2.92 -12.80
CA ARG A 153 17.08 -2.55 -11.54
C ARG A 153 16.87 -1.07 -11.22
N ALA A 154 16.75 -0.24 -12.25
CA ALA A 154 16.53 1.19 -12.10
C ALA A 154 15.13 1.53 -11.56
N MET A 155 14.19 0.59 -11.55
CA MET A 155 12.84 0.78 -10.99
C MET A 155 12.85 1.02 -9.48
N PHE A 156 13.88 0.51 -8.79
CA PHE A 156 14.07 0.63 -7.35
C PHE A 156 15.22 1.59 -7.00
N ALA A 157 15.72 2.34 -7.98
CA ALA A 157 16.77 3.31 -7.76
C ALA A 157 16.25 4.44 -6.85
N ALA A 158 17.13 4.92 -5.96
CA ALA A 158 16.88 6.15 -5.25
C ALA A 158 16.73 7.31 -6.24
N PHE A 159 15.90 8.27 -5.89
CA PHE A 159 15.66 9.50 -6.64
C PHE A 159 15.36 10.62 -5.65
N ASN A 160 15.38 11.87 -6.10
CA ASN A 160 14.93 12.99 -5.28
C ASN A 160 13.46 13.33 -5.58
N PRO A 161 12.69 13.90 -4.63
CA PRO A 161 11.28 14.22 -4.85
C PRO A 161 10.96 15.07 -6.09
N GLU A 162 11.91 15.93 -6.50
CA GLU A 162 11.81 16.81 -7.67
C GLU A 162 12.19 16.13 -8.99
N GLU A 163 12.82 14.96 -8.94
CA GLU A 163 13.20 14.20 -10.13
C GLU A 163 12.06 13.32 -10.61
N PRO A 164 12.00 13.02 -11.93
CA PRO A 164 11.10 11.99 -12.44
C PRO A 164 11.30 10.67 -11.67
N PRO A 165 10.23 10.11 -11.07
CA PRO A 165 10.32 8.86 -10.35
C PRO A 165 10.72 7.72 -11.30
N PRO A 166 11.32 6.64 -10.77
CA PRO A 166 11.79 5.53 -11.59
C PRO A 166 10.65 4.82 -12.33
N VAL A 167 9.45 4.82 -11.73
CA VAL A 167 8.21 4.34 -12.35
C VAL A 167 7.01 5.16 -11.88
N VAL A 168 6.10 5.48 -12.81
CA VAL A 168 4.75 5.95 -12.52
C VAL A 168 3.74 4.95 -13.05
N PHE A 169 2.84 4.50 -12.20
CA PHE A 169 1.65 3.74 -12.58
C PHE A 169 0.47 4.69 -12.68
N LEU A 170 -0.32 4.60 -13.76
CA LEU A 170 -1.55 5.35 -13.96
C LEU A 170 -2.69 4.40 -14.30
N SER A 171 -3.83 4.60 -13.65
CA SER A 171 -5.06 3.90 -13.99
C SER A 171 -6.29 4.77 -13.74
N SER A 172 -7.39 4.42 -14.38
CA SER A 172 -8.71 4.93 -14.02
C SER A 172 -9.55 3.81 -13.40
N PRO A 173 -10.28 4.06 -12.30
CA PRO A 173 -11.33 3.14 -11.85
C PRO A 173 -12.51 3.10 -12.83
N LYS A 174 -12.64 4.11 -13.71
CA LYS A 174 -13.62 4.13 -14.79
C LYS A 174 -12.97 3.65 -16.08
N ARG A 175 -13.29 2.41 -16.47
CA ARG A 175 -12.77 1.80 -17.71
C ARG A 175 -13.40 2.34 -18.99
N ARG A 176 -14.45 3.17 -18.88
CA ARG A 176 -15.14 3.82 -19.98
C ARG A 176 -15.51 5.24 -19.58
N TRP A 177 -15.42 6.18 -20.52
CA TRP A 177 -15.98 7.50 -20.39
C TRP A 177 -17.34 7.55 -21.07
N CYS A 178 -18.38 7.84 -20.31
CA CYS A 178 -19.69 8.16 -20.86
C CYS A 178 -19.81 9.68 -20.86
N GLY A 179 -20.11 10.31 -22.00
CA GLY A 179 -20.12 11.78 -22.14
C GLY A 179 -21.15 12.55 -21.29
N ASN A 180 -21.87 11.87 -20.41
CA ASN A 180 -22.77 12.45 -19.41
C ASN A 180 -22.13 12.56 -18.00
N GLU A 181 -20.85 12.19 -17.86
CA GLU A 181 -20.14 12.24 -16.60
C GLU A 181 -19.53 13.61 -16.36
N SER A 182 -19.62 14.10 -15.12
CA SER A 182 -19.08 15.40 -14.73
C SER A 182 -17.60 15.37 -14.36
N THR A 183 -17.02 14.19 -14.13
CA THR A 183 -15.59 14.03 -13.81
C THR A 183 -15.01 12.67 -14.23
N PHE A 184 -13.79 12.72 -14.77
CA PHE A 184 -12.96 11.56 -15.09
C PHE A 184 -11.88 11.36 -14.01
N PRO A 185 -11.97 10.31 -13.17
CA PRO A 185 -11.00 10.06 -12.12
C PRO A 185 -9.77 9.32 -12.65
N LEU A 186 -8.59 9.75 -12.19
CA LEU A 186 -7.32 9.08 -12.42
C LEU A 186 -6.57 8.89 -11.10
N SER A 187 -5.86 7.78 -11.00
CA SER A 187 -4.99 7.44 -9.88
C SER A 187 -3.58 7.20 -10.41
N LEU A 188 -2.63 8.01 -9.93
CA LEU A 188 -1.21 7.93 -10.26
C LEU A 188 -0.45 7.47 -9.02
N HIS A 189 0.49 6.56 -9.20
CA HIS A 189 1.26 6.00 -8.09
C HIS A 189 2.74 5.84 -8.45
N SER A 190 3.61 6.08 -7.47
CA SER A 190 5.04 5.79 -7.58
C SER A 190 5.58 5.23 -6.26
N PRO A 191 6.66 4.44 -6.29
CA PRO A 191 7.45 4.15 -5.10
C PRO A 191 7.84 5.45 -4.39
N CYS A 192 7.88 5.42 -3.07
CA CYS A 192 8.16 6.58 -2.24
C CYS A 192 8.96 6.18 -1.01
N ALA A 193 10.07 6.87 -0.78
CA ALA A 193 10.90 6.65 0.39
C ALA A 193 10.19 7.15 1.66
N TYR A 194 10.17 6.33 2.71
CA TYR A 194 9.59 6.71 4.00
C TYR A 194 10.44 7.79 4.69
N GLU A 195 11.75 7.79 4.43
CA GLU A 195 12.76 8.65 5.03
C GLU A 195 12.48 10.14 4.81
N TRP A 196 11.88 10.51 3.67
CA TRP A 196 11.47 11.89 3.41
C TRP A 196 10.38 12.39 4.36
N PHE A 197 9.66 11.47 4.99
CA PHE A 197 8.54 11.76 5.86
C PHE A 197 8.87 11.62 7.36
N ILE A 198 10.05 11.10 7.72
CA ILE A 198 10.51 11.01 9.12
C ILE A 198 10.38 12.36 9.86
N PRO A 199 10.79 13.52 9.28
CA PRO A 199 10.65 14.82 9.97
C PRO A 199 9.21 15.18 10.34
N TYR A 200 8.22 14.59 9.66
CA TYR A 200 6.81 14.88 9.84
C TYR A 200 6.06 13.77 10.59
N ALA A 201 6.74 12.69 11.02
CA ALA A 201 6.08 11.51 11.60
C ALA A 201 5.25 11.83 12.85
N GLY A 202 5.66 12.83 13.64
CA GLY A 202 4.93 13.29 14.84
C GLY A 202 3.74 14.21 14.57
N GLU A 203 3.54 14.68 13.34
CA GLU A 203 2.39 15.53 13.03
C GLU A 203 1.09 14.71 12.89
N THR A 204 -0.06 15.36 13.10
CA THR A 204 -1.36 14.69 13.07
C THR A 204 -1.97 14.70 11.67
N TYR A 205 -2.69 13.65 11.30
CA TYR A 205 -3.48 13.66 10.06
C TYR A 205 -4.45 14.86 10.03
N GLY A 206 -4.57 15.50 8.87
CA GLY A 206 -5.32 16.76 8.72
C GLY A 206 -4.63 18.03 9.23
N HIS A 207 -3.60 17.91 10.08
CA HIS A 207 -2.87 19.03 10.68
C HIS A 207 -1.37 18.89 10.42
N ARG A 208 -1.00 18.94 9.14
CA ARG A 208 0.38 18.78 8.67
C ARG A 208 1.01 20.13 8.32
N SER A 209 2.31 20.26 8.55
CA SER A 209 3.04 21.52 8.34
C SER A 209 3.14 21.91 6.86
N GLN A 210 3.52 23.16 6.61
CA GLN A 210 3.77 23.66 5.26
C GLN A 210 4.92 22.89 4.57
N GLY A 211 5.93 22.44 5.31
CA GLY A 211 7.03 21.63 4.76
C GLY A 211 6.53 20.30 4.19
N TYR A 212 5.65 19.63 4.92
CA TYR A 212 4.99 18.40 4.45
C TYR A 212 4.17 18.64 3.19
N GLN A 213 3.40 19.74 3.12
CA GLN A 213 2.63 20.08 1.91
C GLN A 213 3.54 20.38 0.72
N LYS A 214 4.64 21.13 0.91
CA LYS A 214 5.61 21.41 -0.15
C LYS A 214 6.24 20.13 -0.71
N LEU A 215 6.59 19.17 0.15
CA LEU A 215 7.09 17.87 -0.27
C LEU A 215 6.05 17.11 -1.10
N LYS A 216 4.79 17.06 -0.63
CA LYS A 216 3.68 16.45 -1.39
C LYS A 216 3.48 17.10 -2.75
N ASP A 217 3.54 18.43 -2.82
CA ASP A 217 3.40 19.17 -4.08
C ASP A 217 4.58 18.96 -5.02
N SER A 218 5.79 18.76 -4.50
CA SER A 218 6.96 18.39 -5.29
C SER A 218 6.78 17.03 -5.95
N LEU A 219 6.41 16.00 -5.17
CA LEU A 219 6.11 14.65 -5.67
C LEU A 219 4.94 14.65 -6.66
N ALA A 220 3.86 15.38 -6.36
CA ALA A 220 2.72 15.46 -7.26
C ALA A 220 3.11 16.08 -8.62
N ARG A 221 3.97 17.10 -8.62
CA ARG A 221 4.49 17.71 -9.84
C ARG A 221 5.34 16.73 -10.64
N SER A 222 6.31 16.05 -10.03
CA SER A 222 7.17 15.11 -10.76
C SER A 222 6.39 13.94 -11.39
N LEU A 223 5.32 13.47 -10.74
CA LEU A 223 4.39 12.48 -11.33
C LEU A 223 3.66 13.04 -12.55
N LEU A 224 3.10 14.25 -12.44
CA LEU A 224 2.36 14.88 -13.53
C LEU A 224 3.28 15.22 -14.71
N ASP A 225 4.48 15.74 -14.45
CA ASP A 225 5.48 16.05 -15.48
C ASP A 225 5.86 14.79 -16.27
N THR A 226 6.03 13.66 -15.56
CA THR A 226 6.34 12.36 -16.19
C THR A 226 5.21 11.89 -17.11
N VAL A 227 3.96 11.98 -16.66
CA VAL A 227 2.80 11.56 -17.46
C VAL A 227 2.51 12.52 -18.62
N SER A 228 2.79 13.81 -18.44
CA SER A 228 2.55 14.85 -19.45
C SER A 228 3.41 14.69 -20.70
N LEU A 229 4.50 13.91 -20.63
CA LEU A 229 5.25 13.50 -21.83
C LEU A 229 4.42 12.67 -22.82
N TYR A 230 3.36 12.02 -22.34
CA TYR A 230 2.48 11.16 -23.14
C TYR A 230 1.03 11.67 -23.21
N ALA A 231 0.59 12.43 -22.20
CA ALA A 231 -0.73 13.05 -22.15
C ALA A 231 -0.58 14.55 -21.80
N PRO A 232 -0.11 15.38 -22.75
CA PRO A 232 0.25 16.77 -22.50
C PRO A 232 -0.93 17.66 -22.12
N ASP A 233 -2.16 17.24 -22.42
CA ASP A 233 -3.41 17.92 -22.09
C ASP A 233 -3.88 17.66 -20.64
N LEU A 234 -3.34 16.63 -19.97
CA LEU A 234 -3.76 16.22 -18.63
C LEU A 234 -3.71 17.37 -17.60
N PRO A 235 -2.61 18.15 -17.46
CA PRO A 235 -2.56 19.21 -16.47
C PRO A 235 -3.67 20.26 -16.63
N GLY A 236 -4.03 20.60 -17.88
CA GLY A 236 -5.08 21.57 -18.18
C GLY A 236 -6.49 21.08 -17.87
N LYS A 237 -6.69 19.76 -17.78
CA LYS A 237 -7.99 19.14 -17.51
C LYS A 237 -8.23 18.82 -16.03
N ILE A 238 -7.21 18.90 -15.16
CA ILE A 238 -7.34 18.58 -13.73
C ILE A 238 -8.13 19.67 -13.01
N ARG A 239 -9.30 19.30 -12.47
CA ARG A 239 -10.15 20.18 -11.67
C ARG A 239 -9.88 20.09 -10.18
N ARG A 240 -9.62 18.86 -9.70
CA ARG A 240 -9.34 18.56 -8.29
C ARG A 240 -8.23 17.55 -8.20
N ARG A 241 -7.42 17.67 -7.15
CA ARG A 241 -6.39 16.69 -6.81
C ARG A 241 -6.29 16.49 -5.31
N THR A 242 -5.93 15.28 -4.90
CA THR A 242 -5.47 14.98 -3.54
C THR A 242 -4.35 13.96 -3.61
N SER A 243 -3.60 13.79 -2.54
CA SER A 243 -2.49 12.84 -2.51
C SER A 243 -2.32 12.15 -1.17
N SER A 244 -1.89 10.89 -1.24
CA SER A 244 -1.50 10.04 -0.11
C SER A 244 0.00 9.86 -0.08
N THR A 245 0.54 9.71 1.13
CA THR A 245 1.96 9.53 1.42
C THR A 245 2.14 8.28 2.28
N PRO A 246 3.37 7.81 2.50
CA PRO A 246 3.65 6.77 3.48
C PRO A 246 3.01 7.02 4.87
N LEU A 247 2.99 8.26 5.37
CA LEU A 247 2.31 8.60 6.63
C LEU A 247 0.78 8.52 6.55
N THR A 248 0.20 8.70 5.36
CA THR A 248 -1.23 8.47 5.13
C THR A 248 -1.55 6.98 5.24
N HIS A 249 -0.72 6.12 4.66
CA HIS A 249 -0.87 4.67 4.72
C HIS A 249 -0.66 4.14 6.14
N LEU A 250 0.33 4.65 6.87
CA LEU A 250 0.51 4.34 8.29
C LEU A 250 -0.73 4.73 9.12
N HIS A 251 -1.32 5.91 8.87
CA HIS A 251 -2.48 6.38 9.62
C HIS A 251 -3.73 5.52 9.41
N PHE A 252 -4.07 5.19 8.16
CA PHE A 252 -5.32 4.48 7.84
C PHE A 252 -5.19 2.96 7.91
N ASN A 253 -4.03 2.40 7.55
CA ASN A 253 -3.86 0.96 7.38
C ASN A 253 -2.94 0.35 8.46
N GLY A 254 -2.23 1.17 9.24
CA GLY A 254 -1.21 0.66 10.16
C GLY A 254 0.00 0.04 9.44
N SER A 255 0.22 0.39 8.16
CA SER A 255 1.36 -0.08 7.38
C SER A 255 2.65 0.52 7.95
N GLU A 256 3.54 -0.31 8.48
CA GLU A 256 4.86 0.11 8.95
C GLU A 256 5.63 0.81 7.83
N GLU A 257 6.25 1.96 8.14
CA GLU A 257 6.97 2.79 7.16
C GLU A 257 6.12 3.18 5.93
N GLY A 258 4.79 3.07 6.03
CA GLY A 258 3.86 3.29 4.92
C GLY A 258 3.99 2.27 3.79
N SER A 259 4.51 1.08 4.10
CA SER A 259 4.80 0.02 3.14
C SER A 259 3.57 -0.43 2.36
N SER A 260 3.76 -0.61 1.06
CA SER A 260 2.67 -0.92 0.11
C SER A 260 2.26 -2.39 0.16
N TYR A 261 3.23 -3.25 0.46
CA TYR A 261 3.08 -4.71 0.47
C TYR A 261 3.50 -5.32 1.82
N GLY A 262 3.54 -4.52 2.89
CA GLY A 262 4.02 -4.98 4.20
C GLY A 262 5.51 -5.31 4.16
N ILE A 263 5.87 -6.46 4.73
CA ILE A 263 7.25 -6.94 4.78
C ILE A 263 7.88 -7.10 3.40
N TYR A 264 9.19 -6.91 3.31
CA TYR A 264 9.94 -7.14 2.08
C TYR A 264 10.00 -8.63 1.73
N HIS A 265 9.27 -9.03 0.68
CA HIS A 265 9.06 -10.43 0.25
C HIS A 265 10.27 -11.05 -0.49
N SER A 266 11.46 -10.94 0.09
CA SER A 266 12.66 -11.57 -0.48
C SER A 266 12.65 -13.10 -0.34
N ILE A 267 13.54 -13.78 -1.08
CA ILE A 267 13.81 -15.23 -0.96
C ILE A 267 14.15 -15.61 0.48
N GLN A 268 14.82 -14.73 1.23
CA GLN A 268 15.21 -14.97 2.62
C GLN A 268 14.02 -14.91 3.58
N ASN A 269 13.05 -14.03 3.31
CA ASN A 269 11.94 -13.75 4.20
C ASN A 269 10.68 -14.58 3.92
N THR A 270 10.41 -14.85 2.63
CA THR A 270 9.15 -15.49 2.19
C THR A 270 9.34 -16.57 1.12
N GLY A 271 10.58 -16.82 0.68
CA GLY A 271 10.89 -17.95 -0.19
C GLY A 271 10.94 -19.28 0.57
N ALA A 272 11.20 -20.39 -0.14
CA ALA A 272 11.35 -21.71 0.47
C ALA A 272 12.40 -21.75 1.60
N ARG A 273 13.41 -20.88 1.56
CA ARG A 273 14.43 -20.74 2.61
C ARG A 273 13.88 -20.14 3.92
N ALA A 274 12.76 -19.41 3.89
CA ALA A 274 12.14 -18.88 5.10
C ALA A 274 11.45 -19.95 5.95
N ALA A 275 11.00 -21.04 5.31
CA ALA A 275 10.42 -22.21 5.96
C ALA A 275 11.48 -23.12 6.61
N VAL A 276 12.72 -23.06 6.12
CA VAL A 276 13.85 -23.75 6.73
C VAL A 276 14.38 -22.83 7.83
N GLY A 277 14.01 -23.12 9.09
CA GLY A 277 14.58 -22.43 10.25
C GLY A 277 16.11 -22.47 10.24
N PRO A 278 16.79 -21.67 11.09
CA PRO A 278 18.24 -21.74 11.19
C PRO A 278 18.65 -23.20 11.42
N ARG A 279 19.55 -23.71 10.57
CA ARG A 279 20.25 -24.96 10.82
C ARG A 279 21.21 -24.79 11.99
#